data_AF-A0A7G6XDK1-F1
#
_entry.id   AF-A0A7G6XDK1-F1
#
_cell.length_a   1.000
_cell.length_b   1.000
_cell.length_c   1.000
_cell.angle_alpha   90.00
_cell.angle_beta   90.00
_cell.angle_gamma   90.00
#
_symmetry.space_group_name_H-M   'P 1'
#
loop_
_entity.id
_entity.type
_entity.pdbx_description
1 polymer ?
#
loop_
_entity_poly.entity_id
_entity_poly.type
_entity_poly.pdbx_seq_one_letter_code
_entity_poly.pdbx_strand_id
1 'polypeptide(L)'
;MTVFFQLAVTAALALAVVVGTIAYFRAVRTARPPVGVFNGRDIFMMMGFVLALPYVYLALPGAVLPVVLALVFAGGLSVGYQPIIGNGRLRWALITALVASVLVTHLAFGETAPPYWVANSCVVGLVVVSATNLNVQGGMRLKNVAWFLLALAAYDAFFAWVVPLTQELADAVQGYPYAPAAGLRIGEDLGAVVGMGDLLAYALFTTTAYKAYGKPGLRTGIALVVLFGAVAPVAALHLISAATGDAPGIIPAQVFFGPAAFVAYQVLRRRGPERRMADIVFRGDRAQAPGQTPVRAEARPVA
;
A
#
# COMPACT_ATOMS: atom_id res chain seq x y z
N MET A 1 26.69 9.12 -1.81
CA MET A 1 26.21 7.77 -2.21
C MET A 1 24.91 7.38 -1.52
N THR A 2 24.70 7.79 -0.27
CA THR A 2 23.47 7.58 0.53
C THR A 2 22.19 8.09 -0.14
N VAL A 3 22.18 9.31 -0.71
CA VAL A 3 21.03 9.89 -1.42
C VAL A 3 20.55 9.00 -2.57
N PHE A 4 21.48 8.58 -3.45
CA PHE A 4 21.17 7.76 -4.61
C PHE A 4 20.65 6.38 -4.20
N PHE A 5 21.24 5.77 -3.17
CA PHE A 5 20.77 4.51 -2.61
C PHE A 5 19.35 4.64 -2.05
N GLN A 6 19.09 5.66 -1.23
CA GLN A 6 17.77 5.92 -0.65
C GLN A 6 16.70 6.15 -1.70
N LEU A 7 17.01 6.98 -2.70
CA LEU A 7 16.10 7.23 -3.81
C LEU A 7 15.81 5.96 -4.61
N ALA A 8 16.85 5.21 -4.97
CA ALA A 8 16.72 3.99 -5.76
C ALA A 8 15.88 2.92 -5.05
N VAL A 9 16.18 2.66 -3.77
CA VAL A 9 15.45 1.66 -2.97
C VAL A 9 14.00 2.10 -2.74
N THR A 10 13.77 3.35 -2.32
CA THR A 10 12.42 3.88 -2.07
C THR A 10 11.57 3.83 -3.33
N ALA A 11 12.11 4.30 -4.46
CA ALA A 11 11.41 4.23 -5.74
C ALA A 11 11.16 2.79 -6.18
N ALA A 12 12.15 1.89 -6.06
CA ALA A 12 12.00 0.49 -6.43
C ALA A 12 10.91 -0.21 -5.61
N LEU A 13 10.89 -0.03 -4.30
CA LEU A 13 9.88 -0.60 -3.40
C LEU A 13 8.48 -0.04 -3.70
N ALA A 14 8.35 1.28 -3.79
CA ALA A 14 7.06 1.92 -4.06
C ALA A 14 6.51 1.49 -5.43
N LEU A 15 7.35 1.46 -6.46
CA LEU A 15 6.97 1.00 -7.79
C LEU A 15 6.66 -0.50 -7.83
N ALA A 16 7.42 -1.34 -7.14
CA ALA A 16 7.16 -2.78 -7.08
C ALA A 16 5.77 -3.06 -6.47
N VAL A 17 5.41 -2.36 -5.39
CA VAL A 17 4.08 -2.48 -4.78
C VAL A 17 2.98 -1.93 -5.71
N VAL A 18 3.18 -0.78 -6.34
CA VAL A 18 2.22 -0.22 -7.32
C VAL A 18 2.03 -1.16 -8.52
N VAL A 19 3.11 -1.73 -9.05
CA VAL A 19 3.02 -2.71 -10.14
C VAL A 19 2.31 -3.98 -9.67
N GLY A 20 2.65 -4.50 -8.49
CA GLY A 20 2.01 -5.70 -7.92
C GLY A 20 0.51 -5.50 -7.68
N THR A 21 0.11 -4.36 -7.14
CA THR A 21 -1.29 -4.03 -6.88
C THR A 21 -2.10 -3.92 -8.17
N ILE A 22 -1.57 -3.26 -9.20
CA ILE A 22 -2.20 -3.14 -10.51
C ILE A 22 -2.24 -4.49 -11.24
N ALA A 23 -1.17 -5.28 -11.18
CA ALA A 23 -1.11 -6.60 -11.77
C ALA A 23 -2.16 -7.53 -11.15
N TYR A 24 -2.25 -7.55 -9.82
CA TYR A 24 -3.29 -8.27 -9.10
C TYR A 24 -4.68 -7.78 -9.51
N PHE A 25 -4.92 -6.45 -9.48
CA PHE A 25 -6.23 -5.86 -9.81
C PHE A 25 -6.71 -6.25 -11.21
N ARG A 26 -5.80 -6.37 -12.18
CA ARG A 26 -6.15 -6.76 -13.56
C ARG A 26 -6.40 -8.25 -13.73
N ALA A 27 -5.74 -9.08 -12.92
CA ALA A 27 -5.74 -10.53 -13.08
C ALA A 27 -6.79 -11.23 -12.22
N VAL A 28 -7.01 -10.74 -11.00
CA VAL A 28 -7.73 -11.46 -9.95
C VAL A 28 -8.94 -10.67 -9.49
N ARG A 29 -10.10 -11.34 -9.52
CA ARG A 29 -11.34 -10.84 -8.95
C ARG A 29 -11.51 -11.46 -7.56
N THR A 30 -11.52 -10.64 -6.52
CA THR A 30 -11.83 -11.11 -5.18
C THR A 30 -13.33 -11.43 -5.11
N ALA A 31 -13.68 -12.54 -4.46
CA ALA A 31 -15.08 -12.78 -4.11
C ALA A 31 -15.58 -11.56 -3.35
N ARG A 32 -16.74 -11.01 -3.75
CA ARG A 32 -17.27 -9.76 -3.19
C ARG A 32 -17.18 -9.84 -1.67
N PRO A 33 -16.40 -8.98 -1.01
CA PRO A 33 -16.47 -8.90 0.43
C PRO A 33 -17.92 -8.60 0.81
N PRO A 34 -18.44 -9.11 1.94
CA PRO A 34 -19.74 -8.69 2.48
C PRO A 34 -19.73 -7.22 2.95
N VAL A 35 -18.66 -6.46 2.66
CA VAL A 35 -18.51 -5.06 3.01
C VAL A 35 -19.37 -4.25 2.05
N GLY A 36 -20.35 -3.53 2.61
CA GLY A 36 -21.23 -2.63 1.87
C GLY A 36 -20.47 -1.54 1.10
N VAL A 37 -21.21 -0.73 0.33
CA VAL A 37 -20.63 0.36 -0.45
C VAL A 37 -19.80 1.28 0.45
N PHE A 38 -18.49 1.38 0.18
CA PHE A 38 -17.56 2.23 0.92
C PHE A 38 -18.03 3.70 0.91
N ASN A 39 -18.45 4.20 2.06
CA ASN A 39 -19.01 5.52 2.26
C ASN A 39 -18.03 6.45 3.01
N GLY A 40 -18.36 7.75 3.06
CA GLY A 40 -17.56 8.72 3.82
C GLY A 40 -17.45 8.40 5.31
N ARG A 41 -18.46 7.72 5.90
CA ARG A 41 -18.41 7.25 7.30
C ARG A 41 -17.29 6.23 7.53
N ASP A 42 -16.98 5.42 6.53
CA ASP A 42 -15.93 4.41 6.62
C ASP A 42 -14.54 5.06 6.63
N ILE A 43 -14.39 6.23 5.99
CA ILE A 43 -13.16 7.04 6.07
C ILE A 43 -12.93 7.52 7.51
N PHE A 44 -13.97 7.99 8.19
CA PHE A 44 -13.86 8.39 9.60
C PHE A 44 -13.53 7.22 10.52
N MET A 45 -14.14 6.05 10.29
CA MET A 45 -13.81 4.83 11.05
C MET A 45 -12.37 4.37 10.80
N MET A 46 -11.91 4.35 9.54
CA MET A 46 -10.52 4.07 9.21
C MET A 46 -9.56 5.08 9.84
N MET A 47 -9.88 6.37 9.80
CA MET A 47 -9.06 7.41 10.42
C MET A 47 -9.01 7.25 11.94
N GLY A 48 -10.14 6.93 12.59
CA GLY A 48 -10.17 6.62 14.01
C GLY A 48 -9.31 5.41 14.37
N PHE A 49 -9.31 4.38 13.53
CA PHE A 49 -8.43 3.23 13.71
C PHE A 49 -6.95 3.60 13.52
N VAL A 50 -6.62 4.39 12.49
CA VAL A 50 -5.26 4.90 12.25
C VAL A 50 -4.78 5.75 13.42
N LEU A 51 -5.64 6.58 13.99
CA LEU A 51 -5.37 7.39 15.19
C LEU A 51 -5.12 6.53 16.43
N ALA A 52 -5.86 5.42 16.59
CA ALA A 52 -5.74 4.56 17.76
C ALA A 52 -4.50 3.63 17.70
N LEU A 53 -4.12 3.20 16.50
CA LEU A 53 -3.08 2.19 16.29
C LEU A 53 -1.74 2.50 17.00
N PRO A 54 -1.18 3.71 16.90
CA PRO A 54 0.06 4.05 17.59
C PRO A 54 -0.01 3.85 19.10
N TYR A 55 -1.11 4.30 19.73
CA TYR A 55 -1.32 4.15 21.16
C TYR A 55 -1.49 2.69 21.57
N VAL A 56 -2.19 1.90 20.75
CA VAL A 56 -2.33 0.46 20.97
C VAL A 56 -0.96 -0.22 20.90
N TYR A 57 -0.12 0.14 19.93
CA TYR A 57 1.23 -0.43 19.81
C TYR A 57 2.13 -0.07 20.99
N LEU A 58 2.07 1.16 21.48
CA LEU A 58 2.84 1.59 22.65
C LEU A 58 2.33 0.96 23.96
N ALA A 59 1.04 0.60 24.04
CA ALA A 59 0.47 -0.06 25.21
C ALA A 59 0.74 -1.57 25.26
N LEU A 60 1.16 -2.20 24.16
CA LEU A 60 1.42 -3.63 24.11
C LEU A 60 2.78 -3.97 24.73
N PRO A 61 2.88 -5.08 25.51
CA PRO A 61 4.17 -5.59 25.94
C PRO A 61 5.06 -5.92 24.74
N GLY A 62 6.35 -5.59 24.81
CA GLY A 62 7.28 -5.76 23.68
C GLY A 62 7.29 -7.17 23.07
N ALA A 63 7.17 -8.22 23.88
CA ALA A 63 7.10 -9.61 23.40
C ALA A 63 5.78 -9.96 22.66
N VAL A 64 4.69 -9.23 22.92
CA VAL A 64 3.37 -9.48 22.31
C VAL A 64 3.27 -8.81 20.94
N LEU A 65 3.92 -7.67 20.75
CA LEU A 65 3.85 -6.89 19.52
C LEU A 65 4.24 -7.70 18.26
N PRO A 66 5.37 -8.44 18.21
CA PRO A 66 5.71 -9.28 17.06
C PRO A 66 4.67 -10.34 16.73
N VAL A 67 4.05 -10.93 17.76
CA VAL A 67 3.01 -11.96 17.59
C VAL A 67 1.77 -11.34 16.96
N VAL A 68 1.35 -10.18 17.45
CA VAL A 68 0.22 -9.42 16.88
C VAL A 68 0.50 -9.03 15.43
N LEU A 69 1.68 -8.50 15.13
CA LEU A 69 2.07 -8.11 13.77
C LEU A 69 2.12 -9.33 12.82
N ALA A 70 2.71 -10.44 13.26
CA ALA A 70 2.73 -11.69 12.49
C ALA A 70 1.31 -12.19 12.19
N LEU A 71 0.39 -12.14 13.16
CA LEU A 71 -1.01 -12.52 12.97
C LEU A 71 -1.74 -11.57 12.02
N VAL A 72 -1.53 -10.26 12.13
CA VAL A 72 -2.12 -9.26 11.23
C VAL A 72 -1.64 -9.47 9.79
N PHE A 73 -0.34 -9.68 9.58
CA PHE A 73 0.21 -9.97 8.26
C PHE A 73 -0.31 -11.30 7.72
N ALA A 74 -0.31 -12.37 8.53
CA ALA A 74 -0.84 -13.67 8.12
C ALA A 74 -2.32 -13.59 7.75
N GLY A 75 -3.13 -12.87 8.54
CA GLY A 75 -4.55 -12.63 8.27
C GLY A 75 -4.76 -11.87 6.97
N GLY A 76 -4.04 -10.76 6.78
CA GLY A 76 -4.08 -9.95 5.55
C GLY A 76 -3.70 -10.75 4.31
N LEU A 77 -2.68 -11.62 4.40
CA LEU A 77 -2.28 -12.51 3.31
C LEU A 77 -3.33 -13.61 3.05
N SER A 78 -3.88 -14.20 4.11
CA SER A 78 -4.86 -15.29 3.97
C SER A 78 -6.12 -14.84 3.22
N VAL A 79 -6.64 -13.64 3.56
CA VAL A 79 -7.82 -13.08 2.91
C VAL A 79 -7.50 -12.65 1.47
N GLY A 80 -6.41 -11.91 1.26
CA GLY A 80 -6.07 -11.37 -0.07
C GLY A 80 -5.66 -12.42 -1.08
N TYR A 81 -4.99 -13.48 -0.67
CA TYR A 81 -4.48 -14.51 -1.58
C TYR A 81 -5.39 -15.73 -1.68
N GLN A 82 -6.53 -15.75 -0.99
CA GLN A 82 -7.56 -16.79 -1.14
C GLN A 82 -8.01 -17.02 -2.59
N PRO A 83 -8.26 -15.99 -3.43
CA PRO A 83 -8.70 -16.21 -4.81
C PRO A 83 -7.61 -16.76 -5.72
N ILE A 84 -6.33 -16.61 -5.34
CA ILE A 84 -5.18 -17.12 -6.10
C ILE A 84 -4.87 -18.56 -5.67
N ILE A 85 -4.85 -18.80 -4.36
CA ILE A 85 -4.48 -20.08 -3.75
C ILE A 85 -5.72 -20.65 -3.07
N GLY A 86 -6.56 -21.32 -3.87
CA GLY A 86 -7.80 -21.92 -3.40
C GLY A 86 -7.59 -23.04 -2.36
N ASN A 87 -6.46 -23.74 -2.42
CA ASN A 87 -6.11 -24.74 -1.41
C ASN A 87 -5.65 -24.08 -0.10
N GLY A 88 -6.51 -24.13 0.92
CA GLY A 88 -6.24 -23.54 2.22
C GLY A 88 -4.97 -24.06 2.90
N ARG A 89 -4.64 -25.35 2.78
CA ARG A 89 -3.43 -25.92 3.39
C ARG A 89 -2.17 -25.37 2.75
N LEU A 90 -2.12 -25.35 1.41
CA LEU A 90 -1.00 -24.79 0.67
C LEU A 90 -0.84 -23.29 0.96
N ARG A 91 -1.96 -22.55 1.00
CA ARG A 91 -1.95 -21.12 1.32
C ARG A 91 -1.36 -20.84 2.68
N TRP A 92 -1.81 -21.55 3.72
CA TRP A 92 -1.27 -21.41 5.06
C TRP A 92 0.17 -21.87 5.16
N ALA A 93 0.58 -22.94 4.48
CA ALA A 93 1.98 -23.36 4.44
C ALA A 93 2.90 -22.27 3.87
N LEU A 94 2.48 -21.61 2.77
CA LEU A 94 3.23 -20.50 2.17
C LEU A 94 3.25 -19.25 3.06
N ILE A 95 2.13 -18.92 3.71
CA ILE A 95 2.07 -17.80 4.66
C ILE A 95 2.99 -18.07 5.85
N THR A 96 2.91 -19.27 6.45
CA THR A 96 3.78 -19.67 7.56
C THR A 96 5.25 -19.65 7.13
N ALA A 97 5.59 -20.13 5.93
CA ALA A 97 6.96 -20.09 5.42
C ALA A 97 7.47 -18.64 5.25
N LEU A 98 6.64 -17.73 4.72
CA LEU A 98 6.96 -16.31 4.57
C LEU A 98 7.12 -15.60 5.92
N VAL A 99 6.21 -15.84 6.86
CA VAL A 99 6.26 -15.22 8.19
C VAL A 99 7.43 -15.79 9.00
N ALA A 100 7.69 -17.10 8.90
CA ALA A 100 8.84 -17.74 9.54
C ALA A 100 10.17 -17.27 8.94
N SER A 101 10.26 -17.01 7.63
CA SER A 101 11.50 -16.54 7.02
C SER A 101 11.91 -15.17 7.55
N VAL A 102 10.96 -14.26 7.81
CA VAL A 102 11.24 -12.97 8.47
C VAL A 102 11.82 -13.18 9.87
N LEU A 103 11.23 -14.06 10.66
CA LEU A 103 11.73 -14.36 12.02
C LEU A 103 13.11 -15.00 11.98
N VAL A 104 13.30 -16.02 11.14
CA VAL A 104 14.59 -16.73 11.02
C VAL A 104 15.69 -15.78 10.55
N THR A 105 15.42 -14.94 9.56
CA THR A 105 16.42 -13.97 9.07
C THR A 105 16.73 -12.89 10.10
N HIS A 106 15.72 -12.44 10.86
CA HIS A 106 15.94 -11.53 11.99
C HIS A 106 16.82 -12.15 13.08
N LEU A 107 16.52 -13.37 13.50
CA LEU A 107 17.29 -14.07 14.55
C LEU A 107 18.70 -14.45 14.11
N ALA A 108 18.89 -14.80 12.82
CA ALA A 108 20.18 -15.25 12.30
C ALA A 108 21.12 -14.10 11.93
N PHE A 109 20.59 -12.98 11.42
CA PHE A 109 21.41 -11.90 10.85
C PHE A 109 21.20 -10.54 11.52
N GLY A 110 20.15 -10.37 12.34
CA GLY A 110 19.81 -9.09 12.97
C GLY A 110 19.01 -8.15 12.05
N GLU A 111 18.61 -7.01 12.62
CA GLU A 111 17.73 -6.03 11.98
C GLU A 111 18.42 -5.09 10.99
N THR A 112 19.74 -5.04 10.96
CA THR A 112 20.51 -4.21 10.03
C THR A 112 20.88 -4.97 8.75
N ALA A 113 20.61 -6.28 8.71
CA ALA A 113 21.07 -7.14 7.63
C ALA A 113 20.13 -7.15 6.41
N PRO A 114 20.66 -7.18 5.18
CA PRO A 114 19.87 -7.26 3.96
C PRO A 114 18.87 -8.43 3.91
N PRO A 115 19.21 -9.67 4.33
CA PRO A 115 18.28 -10.80 4.26
C PRO A 115 16.97 -10.57 5.03
N TYR A 116 17.06 -9.96 6.22
CA TYR A 116 15.89 -9.61 7.02
C TYR A 116 15.00 -8.60 6.28
N TRP A 117 15.59 -7.52 5.77
CA TRP A 117 14.86 -6.48 5.07
C TRP A 117 14.22 -6.96 3.78
N VAL A 118 14.86 -7.85 3.04
CA VAL A 118 14.27 -8.47 1.84
C VAL A 118 13.07 -9.33 2.21
N ALA A 119 13.18 -10.21 3.21
CA ALA A 119 12.08 -11.04 3.67
C ALA A 119 10.90 -10.20 4.18
N ASN A 120 11.19 -9.20 5.02
CA ASN A 120 10.17 -8.31 5.60
C ASN A 120 9.48 -7.48 4.52
N SER A 121 10.24 -6.89 3.59
CA SER A 121 9.69 -6.11 2.47
C SER A 121 8.79 -6.93 1.56
N CYS A 122 9.12 -8.21 1.32
CA CYS A 122 8.25 -9.12 0.60
C CYS A 122 6.91 -9.31 1.32
N VAL A 123 6.93 -9.59 2.62
CA VAL A 123 5.69 -9.75 3.42
C VAL A 123 4.87 -8.47 3.41
N VAL A 124 5.48 -7.33 3.76
CA VAL A 124 4.81 -6.01 3.79
C VAL A 124 4.23 -5.67 2.42
N GLY A 125 4.99 -5.84 1.35
CA GLY A 125 4.53 -5.57 -0.02
C GLY A 125 3.33 -6.42 -0.41
N LEU A 126 3.35 -7.73 -0.12
CA LEU A 126 2.22 -8.62 -0.39
C LEU A 126 0.98 -8.26 0.44
N VAL A 127 1.15 -7.87 1.71
CA VAL A 127 0.03 -7.40 2.54
C VAL A 127 -0.55 -6.11 1.97
N VAL A 128 0.27 -5.16 1.53
CA VAL A 128 -0.20 -3.93 0.87
C VAL A 128 -0.95 -4.24 -0.43
N VAL A 129 -0.45 -5.19 -1.23
CA VAL A 129 -1.13 -5.66 -2.45
C VAL A 129 -2.51 -6.23 -2.13
N SER A 130 -2.59 -7.08 -1.12
CA SER A 130 -3.84 -7.65 -0.60
C SER A 130 -4.81 -6.55 -0.14
N ALA A 131 -4.40 -5.74 0.85
CA ALA A 131 -5.24 -4.73 1.46
C ALA A 131 -5.75 -3.71 0.43
N THR A 132 -4.88 -3.28 -0.48
CA THR A 132 -5.28 -2.37 -1.57
C THR A 132 -6.38 -2.99 -2.43
N ASN A 133 -6.19 -4.22 -2.90
CA ASN A 133 -7.16 -4.86 -3.78
C ASN A 133 -8.48 -5.17 -3.09
N LEU A 134 -8.45 -5.58 -1.82
CA LEU A 134 -9.67 -5.78 -1.02
C LEU A 134 -10.48 -4.48 -0.91
N ASN A 135 -9.83 -3.35 -0.58
CA ASN A 135 -10.51 -2.06 -0.46
C ASN A 135 -11.01 -1.53 -1.82
N VAL A 136 -10.17 -1.58 -2.85
CA VAL A 136 -10.53 -1.07 -4.18
C VAL A 136 -11.64 -1.89 -4.82
N GLN A 137 -11.57 -3.22 -4.74
CA GLN A 137 -12.61 -4.12 -5.27
C GLN A 137 -13.87 -4.13 -4.39
N GLY A 138 -13.75 -3.80 -3.10
CA GLY A 138 -14.87 -3.53 -2.18
C GLY A 138 -15.66 -2.26 -2.50
N GLY A 139 -15.27 -1.49 -3.53
CA GLY A 139 -16.05 -0.36 -4.04
C GLY A 139 -15.52 1.02 -3.67
N MET A 140 -14.36 1.10 -3.02
CA MET A 140 -13.74 2.36 -2.60
C MET A 140 -13.50 3.31 -3.80
N ARG A 141 -14.05 4.53 -3.73
CA ARG A 141 -13.96 5.54 -4.81
C ARG A 141 -12.67 6.36 -4.71
N LEU A 142 -12.21 6.93 -5.84
CA LEU A 142 -11.01 7.77 -5.84
C LEU A 142 -11.23 9.03 -5.00
N LYS A 143 -12.44 9.62 -5.05
CA LYS A 143 -12.85 10.70 -4.15
C LYS A 143 -12.56 10.38 -2.68
N ASN A 144 -12.92 9.19 -2.22
CA ASN A 144 -12.77 8.79 -0.82
C ASN A 144 -11.30 8.67 -0.45
N VAL A 145 -10.50 8.07 -1.34
CA VAL A 145 -9.05 7.95 -1.15
C VAL A 145 -8.39 9.32 -1.10
N ALA A 146 -8.73 10.23 -2.02
CA ALA A 146 -8.13 11.57 -2.07
C ALA A 146 -8.37 12.36 -0.76
N TRP A 147 -9.59 12.30 -0.22
CA TRP A 147 -9.91 12.93 1.07
C TRP A 147 -9.22 12.24 2.24
N PHE A 148 -9.18 10.90 2.24
CA PHE A 148 -8.46 10.13 3.25
C PHE A 148 -6.98 10.50 3.29
N LEU A 149 -6.32 10.58 2.13
CA LEU A 149 -4.90 10.94 2.04
C LEU A 149 -4.62 12.40 2.42
N LEU A 150 -5.53 13.32 2.11
CA LEU A 150 -5.41 14.71 2.56
C LEU A 150 -5.49 14.81 4.09
N ALA A 151 -6.43 14.06 4.70
CA ALA A 151 -6.54 14.00 6.15
C ALA A 151 -5.33 13.29 6.79
N LEU A 152 -4.82 12.23 6.15
CA LEU A 152 -3.63 11.52 6.60
C LEU A 152 -2.38 12.42 6.55
N ALA A 153 -2.25 13.29 5.56
CA ALA A 153 -1.17 14.27 5.49
C ALA A 153 -1.20 15.26 6.66
N ALA A 154 -2.40 15.72 7.04
CA ALA A 154 -2.58 16.60 8.20
C ALA A 154 -2.25 15.87 9.52
N TYR A 155 -2.67 14.60 9.61
CA TYR A 155 -2.34 13.72 10.73
C TYR A 155 -0.83 13.51 10.86
N ASP A 156 -0.15 13.15 9.78
CA ASP A 156 1.30 12.89 9.80
C ASP A 156 2.09 14.16 10.14
N ALA A 157 1.68 15.34 9.62
CA ALA A 157 2.29 16.61 10.02
C ALA A 157 2.11 16.90 11.51
N PHE A 158 0.92 16.63 12.06
CA PHE A 158 0.64 16.83 13.47
C PHE A 158 1.52 15.94 14.37
N PHE A 159 1.64 14.64 14.04
CA PHE A 159 2.47 13.72 14.80
C PHE A 159 3.98 13.87 14.52
N ALA A 160 4.36 14.48 13.40
CA ALA A 160 5.76 14.80 13.14
C ALA A 160 6.22 16.07 13.89
N TRP A 161 5.35 17.06 14.07
CA TRP A 161 5.76 18.39 14.54
C TRP A 161 5.17 18.81 15.89
N VAL A 162 4.04 18.24 16.32
CA VAL A 162 3.33 18.65 17.53
C VAL A 162 3.46 17.61 18.65
N VAL A 163 3.26 16.33 18.33
CA VAL A 163 3.36 15.22 19.28
C VAL A 163 4.30 14.17 18.68
N PRO A 164 5.58 14.09 19.08
CA PRO A 164 6.61 13.25 18.43
C PRO A 164 6.44 11.72 18.64
N LEU A 165 5.20 11.24 18.56
CA LEU A 165 4.80 9.85 18.70
C LEU A 165 5.41 8.95 17.63
N THR A 166 5.72 9.49 16.45
CA THR A 166 6.38 8.76 15.36
C THR A 166 7.80 8.32 15.72
N GLN A 167 8.52 9.13 16.51
CA GLN A 167 9.85 8.75 17.01
C GLN A 167 9.72 7.69 18.11
N GLU A 168 8.84 7.90 19.08
CA GLU A 168 8.60 6.93 20.17
C GLU A 168 8.14 5.57 19.64
N LEU A 169 7.31 5.54 18.60
CA LEU A 169 6.86 4.30 17.97
C LEU A 169 7.95 3.65 17.13
N ALA A 170 8.79 4.44 16.46
CA ALA A 170 9.96 3.89 15.75
C ALA A 170 10.91 3.20 16.74
N ASP A 171 11.18 3.85 17.87
CA ASP A 171 12.06 3.33 18.92
C ASP A 171 11.46 2.09 19.60
N ALA A 172 10.15 2.09 19.87
CA ALA A 172 9.46 0.96 20.51
C ALA A 172 9.39 -0.29 19.62
N VAL A 173 9.39 -0.12 18.30
CA VAL A 173 9.36 -1.21 17.31
C VAL A 173 10.78 -1.64 16.91
N GLN A 174 11.78 -0.78 17.12
CA GLN A 174 13.16 -1.08 16.83
C GLN A 174 13.65 -2.26 17.69
N GLY A 175 14.38 -3.19 17.07
CA GLY A 175 14.84 -4.42 17.69
C GLY A 175 13.86 -5.60 17.59
N TYR A 176 12.63 -5.39 17.10
CA TYR A 176 11.65 -6.47 16.95
C TYR A 176 11.48 -6.94 15.48
N PRO A 177 11.18 -8.22 15.24
CA PRO A 177 10.85 -8.70 13.91
C PRO A 177 9.49 -8.17 13.44
N TYR A 178 9.25 -8.24 12.12
CA TYR A 178 8.00 -7.81 11.48
C TYR A 178 7.78 -6.30 11.47
N ALA A 179 8.84 -5.51 11.29
CA ALA A 179 8.73 -4.06 11.17
C ALA A 179 7.65 -3.68 10.13
N PRO A 180 6.69 -2.79 10.45
CA PRO A 180 5.62 -2.35 9.55
C PRO A 180 6.13 -1.36 8.49
N ALA A 181 7.22 -1.73 7.83
CA ALA A 181 7.92 -0.94 6.83
C ALA A 181 8.66 -1.86 5.86
N ALA A 182 8.79 -1.43 4.61
CA ALA A 182 9.65 -2.10 3.64
C ALA A 182 10.93 -1.28 3.45
N GLY A 183 12.06 -1.94 3.21
CA GLY A 183 13.33 -1.25 3.12
C GLY A 183 14.45 -2.16 2.65
N LEU A 184 15.63 -1.56 2.60
CA LEU A 184 16.89 -2.26 2.45
C LEU A 184 17.93 -1.54 3.30
N ARG A 185 18.61 -2.29 4.17
CA ARG A 185 19.78 -1.83 4.91
C ARG A 185 20.99 -2.69 4.54
N ILE A 186 22.12 -2.04 4.33
CA ILE A 186 23.41 -2.67 4.03
C ILE A 186 24.44 -2.04 4.98
N GLY A 187 24.73 -2.74 6.08
CA GLY A 187 25.56 -2.20 7.16
C GLY A 187 24.86 -1.07 7.93
N GLU A 188 25.63 -0.24 8.61
CA GLU A 188 25.11 0.85 9.46
C GLU A 188 24.85 2.15 8.67
N ASP A 189 25.56 2.36 7.56
CA ASP A 189 25.56 3.65 6.85
C ASP A 189 24.56 3.74 5.68
N LEU A 190 24.14 2.60 5.11
CA LEU A 190 23.28 2.55 3.93
C LEU A 190 21.93 1.94 4.28
N GLY A 191 20.96 2.79 4.59
CA GLY A 191 19.60 2.38 4.90
C GLY A 191 18.55 3.22 4.18
N ALA A 192 17.54 2.55 3.65
CA ALA A 192 16.34 3.17 3.11
C ALA A 192 15.12 2.37 3.56
N VAL A 193 14.15 3.04 4.19
CA VAL A 193 12.97 2.42 4.77
C VAL A 193 11.76 3.28 4.42
N VAL A 194 10.67 2.64 4.04
CA VAL A 194 9.39 3.25 3.67
C VAL A 194 8.31 2.60 4.51
N GLY A 195 7.50 3.41 5.20
CA GLY A 195 6.42 2.92 6.03
C GLY A 195 5.39 2.12 5.22
N MET A 196 4.83 1.08 5.83
CA MET A 196 3.73 0.32 5.23
C MET A 196 2.52 1.23 4.94
N GLY A 197 2.25 2.21 5.80
CA GLY A 197 1.19 3.20 5.61
C GLY A 197 1.38 4.01 4.32
N ASP A 198 2.61 4.46 4.05
CA ASP A 198 2.94 5.18 2.82
C ASP A 198 2.77 4.30 1.57
N LEU A 199 3.28 3.07 1.62
CA LEU A 199 3.11 2.12 0.52
C LEU A 199 1.64 1.82 0.24
N LEU A 200 0.83 1.72 1.30
CA LEU A 200 -0.62 1.55 1.20
C LEU A 200 -1.26 2.79 0.57
N ALA A 201 -0.91 4.00 0.99
CA ALA A 201 -1.40 5.24 0.39
C ALA A 201 -1.08 5.32 -1.12
N TYR A 202 0.16 5.01 -1.50
CA TYR A 202 0.63 4.99 -2.89
C TYR A 202 -0.15 3.98 -3.74
N ALA A 203 -0.33 2.78 -3.20
CA ALA A 203 -1.06 1.69 -3.83
C ALA A 203 -2.56 1.99 -3.97
N LEU A 204 -3.22 2.46 -2.91
CA LEU A 204 -4.63 2.82 -2.90
C LEU A 204 -4.92 3.91 -3.92
N PHE A 205 -4.16 5.01 -3.91
CA PHE A 205 -4.35 6.10 -4.85
C PHE A 205 -4.16 5.63 -6.29
N THR A 206 -3.05 4.96 -6.58
CA THR A 206 -2.71 4.56 -7.95
C THR A 206 -3.71 3.54 -8.50
N THR A 207 -4.10 2.55 -7.69
CA THR A 207 -5.05 1.51 -8.09
C THR A 207 -6.46 2.07 -8.24
N THR A 208 -6.92 2.96 -7.35
CA THR A 208 -8.21 3.64 -7.51
C THR A 208 -8.22 4.61 -8.68
N ALA A 209 -7.13 5.33 -8.95
CA ALA A 209 -7.02 6.22 -10.10
C ALA A 209 -7.04 5.42 -11.40
N TYR A 210 -6.34 4.28 -11.45
CA TYR A 210 -6.43 3.35 -12.58
C TYR A 210 -7.84 2.79 -12.75
N LYS A 211 -8.50 2.39 -11.66
CA LYS A 211 -9.90 1.96 -11.71
C LYS A 211 -10.80 3.07 -12.26
N ALA A 212 -10.72 4.29 -11.72
CA ALA A 212 -11.63 5.38 -12.08
C ALA A 212 -11.39 5.90 -13.50
N TYR A 213 -10.13 6.08 -13.92
CA TYR A 213 -9.76 6.82 -15.15
C TYR A 213 -8.89 6.03 -16.12
N GLY A 214 -8.59 4.76 -15.87
CA GLY A 214 -7.80 3.91 -16.76
C GLY A 214 -6.32 4.31 -16.83
N LYS A 215 -5.71 4.19 -18.01
CA LYS A 215 -4.28 4.47 -18.23
C LYS A 215 -3.85 5.88 -17.79
N PRO A 216 -4.63 6.95 -18.04
CA PRO A 216 -4.32 8.26 -17.48
C PRO A 216 -4.18 8.27 -15.95
N GLY A 217 -5.13 7.66 -15.24
CA GLY A 217 -5.08 7.58 -13.78
C GLY A 217 -3.86 6.80 -13.28
N LEU A 218 -3.48 5.71 -13.96
CA LEU A 218 -2.25 4.97 -13.66
C LEU A 218 -0.99 5.82 -13.84
N ARG A 219 -0.87 6.53 -14.98
CA ARG A 219 0.28 7.41 -15.26
C ARG A 219 0.39 8.51 -14.21
N THR A 220 -0.72 9.13 -13.84
CA THR A 220 -0.77 10.14 -12.78
C THR A 220 -0.36 9.54 -11.44
N GLY A 221 -0.89 8.37 -11.06
CA GLY A 221 -0.51 7.69 -9.82
C GLY A 221 1.00 7.40 -9.75
N ILE A 222 1.57 6.78 -10.80
CA ILE A 222 3.01 6.50 -10.87
C ILE A 222 3.84 7.80 -10.77
N ALA A 223 3.46 8.84 -11.50
CA ALA A 223 4.16 10.13 -11.45
C ALA A 223 4.15 10.72 -10.04
N LEU A 224 3.02 10.68 -9.34
CA LEU A 224 2.93 11.17 -7.96
C LEU A 224 3.74 10.33 -6.98
N VAL A 225 3.73 9.00 -7.13
CA VAL A 225 4.49 8.11 -6.26
C VAL A 225 5.99 8.36 -6.42
N VAL A 226 6.48 8.53 -7.65
CA VAL A 226 7.89 8.85 -7.88
C VAL A 226 8.24 10.25 -7.35
N LEU A 227 7.46 11.27 -7.73
CA LEU A 227 7.81 12.65 -7.41
C LEU A 227 7.58 13.01 -5.94
N PHE A 228 6.43 12.66 -5.38
CA PHE A 228 6.03 13.05 -4.03
C PHE A 228 6.15 11.92 -3.01
N GLY A 229 6.23 10.66 -3.44
CA GLY A 229 6.42 9.52 -2.55
C GLY A 229 7.88 9.09 -2.37
N ALA A 230 8.76 9.38 -3.35
CA ALA A 230 10.18 9.03 -3.30
C ALA A 230 11.10 10.24 -3.38
N VAL A 231 10.98 11.07 -4.44
CA VAL A 231 11.90 12.20 -4.66
C VAL A 231 11.74 13.27 -3.59
N ALA A 232 10.52 13.78 -3.34
CA ALA A 232 10.32 14.89 -2.42
C ALA A 232 10.73 14.57 -0.96
N PRO A 233 10.37 13.42 -0.36
CA PRO A 233 10.79 13.10 1.01
C PRO A 233 12.31 12.93 1.13
N VAL A 234 12.95 12.26 0.17
CA VAL A 234 14.41 12.09 0.16
C VAL A 234 15.11 13.44 -0.05
N ALA A 235 14.65 14.26 -0.99
CA ALA A 235 15.20 15.58 -1.22
C ALA A 235 15.05 16.47 0.01
N ALA A 236 13.89 16.48 0.66
CA ALA A 236 13.66 17.24 1.89
C ALA A 236 14.62 16.81 3.01
N LEU A 237 14.88 15.51 3.16
CA LEU A 237 15.77 14.97 4.20
C LEU A 237 17.17 15.54 4.05
N HIS A 238 17.71 15.47 2.84
CA HIS A 238 19.07 15.93 2.56
C HIS A 238 19.18 17.46 2.53
N LEU A 239 18.15 18.17 2.06
CA LEU A 239 18.15 19.64 2.07
C LEU A 239 18.08 20.20 3.48
N ILE A 240 17.24 19.64 4.35
CA ILE A 240 17.15 20.07 5.75
C ILE A 240 18.45 19.75 6.49
N SER A 241 18.99 18.54 6.29
CA SER A 241 20.27 18.16 6.88
C SER A 241 21.41 19.09 6.45
N ALA A 242 21.47 19.45 5.17
CA ALA A 242 22.46 20.40 4.67
C ALA A 242 22.26 21.83 5.21
N ALA A 243 21.01 22.26 5.43
CA ALA A 243 20.69 23.61 5.89
C ALA A 243 20.84 23.81 7.41
N THR A 244 20.54 22.77 8.20
CA THR A 244 20.48 22.87 9.67
C THR A 244 21.67 22.25 10.38
N GLY A 245 22.47 21.43 9.68
CA GLY A 245 23.55 20.64 10.30
C GLY A 245 23.05 19.41 11.06
N ASP A 246 21.76 19.34 11.36
CA ASP A 246 21.10 18.21 12.01
C ASP A 246 20.29 17.41 11.00
N ALA A 247 20.48 16.09 10.98
CA ALA A 247 19.64 15.21 10.17
C ALA A 247 18.28 15.04 10.87
N PRO A 248 17.16 15.52 10.30
CA PRO A 248 15.85 15.21 10.87
C PRO A 248 15.65 13.70 10.79
N GLY A 249 15.35 13.06 11.92
CA GLY A 249 15.31 11.60 12.01
C GLY A 249 14.32 10.94 11.05
N ILE A 250 13.16 11.57 10.81
CA ILE A 250 12.10 11.06 9.92
C ILE A 250 11.39 12.24 9.25
N ILE A 251 11.16 12.16 7.93
CA ILE A 251 10.29 13.09 7.21
C ILE A 251 9.00 12.37 6.82
N PRO A 252 7.83 12.89 7.24
CA PRO A 252 6.54 12.29 6.89
C PRO A 252 6.25 12.43 5.39
N ALA A 253 6.25 11.32 4.66
CA ALA A 253 6.07 11.35 3.21
C ALA A 253 4.64 11.79 2.81
N GLN A 254 3.63 11.54 3.64
CA GLN A 254 2.25 11.95 3.35
C GLN A 254 2.07 13.47 3.28
N VAL A 255 2.92 14.26 3.95
CA VAL A 255 2.88 15.73 3.86
C VAL A 255 3.07 16.21 2.42
N PHE A 256 3.84 15.47 1.62
CA PHE A 256 4.02 15.73 0.21
C PHE A 256 2.97 15.00 -0.64
N PHE A 257 2.79 13.70 -0.40
CA PHE A 257 1.97 12.85 -1.26
C PHE A 257 0.47 13.16 -1.14
N GLY A 258 -0.05 13.36 0.07
CA GLY A 258 -1.49 13.56 0.31
C GLY A 258 -2.07 14.77 -0.40
N PRO A 259 -1.49 15.98 -0.26
CA PRO A 259 -1.95 17.16 -0.99
C PRO A 259 -1.81 17.00 -2.50
N ALA A 260 -0.71 16.41 -2.98
CA ALA A 260 -0.49 16.18 -4.40
C ALA A 260 -1.52 15.18 -4.98
N ALA A 261 -1.83 14.11 -4.26
CA ALA A 261 -2.87 13.14 -4.59
C ALA A 261 -4.25 13.80 -4.66
N PHE A 262 -4.56 14.69 -3.71
CA PHE A 262 -5.81 15.44 -3.71
C PHE A 262 -5.93 16.36 -4.93
N VAL A 263 -4.89 17.15 -5.23
CA VAL A 263 -4.87 18.01 -6.43
C VAL A 263 -5.01 17.18 -7.71
N ALA A 264 -4.29 16.06 -7.81
CA ALA A 264 -4.39 15.15 -8.94
C ALA A 264 -5.80 14.57 -9.11
N TYR A 265 -6.48 14.23 -8.02
CA TYR A 265 -7.90 13.86 -8.05
C TYR A 265 -8.77 14.99 -8.63
N GLN A 266 -8.56 16.24 -8.19
CA GLN A 266 -9.31 17.40 -8.68
C GLN A 266 -9.07 17.69 -10.17
N VAL A 267 -7.91 17.31 -10.71
CA VAL A 267 -7.61 17.39 -12.14
C VAL A 267 -8.24 16.22 -12.90
N LEU A 268 -8.12 14.99 -12.39
CA LEU A 268 -8.67 13.79 -13.03
C LEU A 268 -10.20 13.83 -13.12
N ARG A 269 -10.90 14.35 -12.10
CA ARG A 269 -12.36 14.48 -12.11
C ARG A 269 -12.90 15.37 -13.23
N ARG A 270 -12.07 16.27 -13.79
CA ARG A 270 -12.46 17.11 -14.93
C ARG A 270 -12.66 16.29 -16.21
N ARG A 271 -12.17 15.04 -16.26
CA ARG A 271 -12.26 14.14 -17.42
C ARG A 271 -13.57 13.36 -17.49
N GLY A 272 -14.44 13.45 -16.48
CA GLY A 272 -15.72 12.77 -16.43
C GLY A 272 -15.95 11.97 -15.14
N PRO A 273 -17.08 11.23 -15.08
CA PRO A 273 -17.46 10.48 -13.88
C PRO A 273 -16.50 9.31 -13.61
N GLU A 274 -16.32 8.99 -12.33
CA GLU A 274 -15.51 7.83 -11.91
C GLU A 274 -16.19 6.51 -12.34
N ARG A 275 -15.44 5.63 -13.01
CA ARG A 275 -15.89 4.26 -13.28
C ARG A 275 -16.08 3.48 -11.97
N ARG A 276 -17.13 2.68 -11.92
CA ARG A 276 -17.46 1.80 -10.80
C ARG A 276 -16.87 0.40 -11.02
N MET A 277 -16.83 -0.41 -9.96
CA MET A 277 -16.40 -1.81 -10.08
C MET A 277 -17.27 -2.63 -11.04
N ALA A 278 -18.55 -2.26 -11.20
CA ALA A 278 -19.45 -2.89 -12.17
C ALA A 278 -18.99 -2.70 -13.62
N ASP A 279 -18.24 -1.64 -13.91
CA ASP A 279 -17.80 -1.28 -15.26
C ASP A 279 -16.45 -1.95 -15.63
N ILE A 280 -15.86 -2.72 -14.72
CA ILE A 280 -14.53 -3.32 -14.88
C ILE A 280 -14.65 -4.79 -15.30
N VAL A 281 -14.08 -5.11 -16.47
CA VAL A 281 -13.95 -6.48 -16.98
C VAL A 281 -12.57 -7.03 -16.59
N PHE A 282 -12.55 -8.12 -15.83
CA PHE A 282 -11.31 -8.79 -15.42
C PHE A 282 -10.79 -9.73 -16.50
N ARG A 283 -9.47 -9.98 -16.51
CA ARG A 283 -8.85 -10.88 -17.49
C ARG A 283 -9.34 -12.32 -17.36
N GLY A 284 -9.61 -12.80 -16.13
CA GLY A 284 -10.18 -14.12 -15.88
C GLY A 284 -11.57 -14.31 -16.48
N ASP A 285 -12.42 -13.27 -16.39
CA ASP A 285 -13.79 -13.30 -16.92
C ASP A 285 -13.81 -13.38 -18.46
N ARG A 286 -12.79 -12.84 -19.15
CA ARG A 286 -12.67 -12.94 -20.62
C ARG A 286 -12.35 -14.34 -21.12
N ALA A 287 -11.70 -15.18 -20.31
CA ALA A 287 -11.39 -16.56 -20.70
C ALA A 287 -12.62 -17.47 -20.65
N GLN A 288 -13.68 -17.05 -19.93
CA GLN A 288 -14.92 -17.82 -19.78
C GLN A 288 -16.06 -17.34 -20.67
N ALA A 289 -15.93 -16.24 -21.41
CA ALA A 289 -16.96 -15.78 -22.33
C ALA A 289 -16.99 -16.70 -23.58
N PRO A 290 -18.02 -17.55 -23.78
CA PRO A 290 -18.17 -18.28 -25.03
C PRO A 290 -18.40 -17.23 -26.13
N GLY A 291 -17.70 -17.38 -27.26
CA GLY A 291 -17.88 -16.50 -28.41
C GLY A 291 -19.37 -16.42 -28.74
N GLN A 292 -19.98 -15.26 -28.50
CA GLN A 292 -21.32 -14.97 -28.98
C GLN A 292 -21.23 -14.91 -30.51
N THR A 293 -21.54 -16.03 -31.16
CA THR A 293 -21.81 -16.07 -32.59
C THR A 293 -22.96 -15.11 -32.85
N PRO A 294 -22.84 -14.13 -33.75
CA PRO A 294 -23.94 -13.22 -34.05
C PRO A 294 -25.09 -14.05 -34.63
N VAL A 295 -26.20 -14.11 -33.92
CA VAL A 295 -27.45 -14.69 -34.43
C VAL A 295 -27.87 -13.83 -35.62
N ARG A 296 -27.65 -14.36 -36.82
CA ARG A 296 -28.08 -13.77 -38.09
C ARG A 296 -29.60 -13.70 -38.03
N ALA A 297 -30.15 -12.49 -37.99
CA ALA A 297 -31.59 -12.27 -38.01
C ALA A 297 -32.16 -12.90 -39.30
N GLU A 298 -32.98 -13.94 -39.14
CA GLU A 298 -33.77 -14.50 -40.23
C GLU A 298 -34.74 -13.44 -40.74
N ALA A 299 -34.61 -13.14 -42.03
CA ALA A 299 -35.57 -12.32 -42.75
C ALA A 299 -36.93 -13.04 -42.76
N ARG A 300 -37.96 -12.41 -42.20
CA ARG A 300 -39.35 -12.86 -42.37
C ARG A 300 -39.73 -12.74 -43.86
N PRO A 301 -40.30 -13.78 -44.49
CA PRO A 301 -40.90 -13.65 -45.80
C PRO A 301 -42.20 -12.84 -45.67
N VAL A 302 -42.36 -11.86 -46.55
CA VAL A 302 -43.61 -11.13 -46.74
C VAL A 302 -44.49 -12.01 -47.64
N ALA A 303 -45.66 -12.38 -47.14
CA ALA A 303 -46.78 -12.89 -47.92
C ALA A 303 -47.97 -11.96 -47.68
#